data_AF-A0A0N4XCF7-F1
#
_entry.id   AF-A0A0N4XCF7-F1
#
_cell.length_a   1.000
_cell.length_b   1.000
_cell.length_c   1.000
_cell.angle_alpha   90.00
_cell.angle_beta   90.00
_cell.angle_gamma   90.00
#
_symmetry.space_group_name_H-M   'P 1'
#
loop_
_entity.id
_entity.type
_entity.pdbx_description
1 polymer ?
#
loop_
_entity_poly.entity_id
_entity_poly.type
_entity_poly.pdbx_seq_one_letter_code
_entity_poly.pdbx_strand_id
1 'polypeptide(L)'
;MIGVVLLVYLVDSVTFYPFLIFCFVEIITLVVAIAHARRPSLGILLVYISLEIVKALGAISLALVTVLYDHDKDCAVVKCRTLDLSPVERFRFFWFLISKAAFSMFLCLVAMAHSPQLHDYNSDDDTAPLSF
;
A
#
# COMPACT_ATOMS: atom_id res chain seq x y z
N MET A 1 5.89 4.22 -8.31
CA MET A 1 5.90 2.84 -8.87
C MET A 1 6.13 2.76 -10.38
N ILE A 2 5.83 3.79 -11.18
CA ILE A 2 5.91 3.72 -12.65
C ILE A 2 7.27 3.21 -13.18
N GLY A 3 8.38 3.73 -12.65
CA GLY A 3 9.72 3.26 -13.04
C GLY A 3 9.99 1.79 -12.67
N VAL A 4 9.41 1.30 -11.56
CA VAL A 4 9.52 -0.10 -11.14
C VAL A 4 8.70 -0.99 -12.08
N VAL A 5 7.48 -0.59 -12.45
CA VAL A 5 6.65 -1.33 -13.42
C VAL A 5 7.36 -1.43 -14.77
N LEU A 6 7.94 -0.33 -15.25
CA LEU A 6 8.72 -0.30 -16.50
C LEU A 6 9.93 -1.23 -16.44
N LEU A 7 10.69 -1.20 -15.33
CA LEU A 7 11.85 -2.07 -15.14
C LEU A 7 11.43 -3.55 -15.10
N VAL A 8 10.37 -3.88 -14.37
CA VAL A 8 9.84 -5.25 -14.27
C VAL A 8 9.29 -5.75 -15.60
N TYR A 9 8.68 -4.86 -16.40
CA TYR A 9 8.25 -5.16 -17.77
C TYR A 9 9.45 -5.45 -18.70
N LEU A 10 10.50 -4.63 -18.64
CA LEU A 10 11.69 -4.81 -19.48
C LEU A 10 12.48 -6.10 -19.16
N VAL A 11 12.39 -6.58 -17.93
CA VAL A 11 13.05 -7.82 -17.47
C VAL A 11 12.12 -9.03 -17.58
N ASP A 12 10.92 -8.86 -18.14
CA ASP A 12 9.89 -9.90 -18.31
C ASP A 12 9.65 -10.74 -17.03
N SER A 13 9.60 -10.03 -15.90
CA SER A 13 9.50 -10.68 -14.59
C SER A 13 8.04 -11.00 -14.23
N VAL A 14 7.83 -12.17 -13.63
CA VAL A 14 6.54 -12.63 -13.08
C VAL A 14 5.91 -11.68 -12.06
N THR A 15 6.69 -10.74 -11.50
CA THR A 15 6.21 -9.72 -10.56
C THR A 15 5.45 -8.57 -11.23
N PHE A 16 5.39 -8.55 -12.57
CA PHE A 16 4.74 -7.48 -13.34
C PHE A 16 3.29 -7.24 -12.95
N TYR A 17 2.46 -8.29 -12.89
CA TYR A 17 1.03 -8.16 -12.60
C TYR A 17 0.75 -7.59 -11.19
N PRO A 18 1.39 -8.09 -10.11
CA PRO A 18 1.30 -7.45 -8.79
C PRO A 18 1.68 -5.97 -8.80
N PHE A 19 2.80 -5.62 -9.45
CA PHE A 19 3.27 -4.23 -9.51
C PHE A 19 2.32 -3.32 -10.30
N LEU A 20 1.69 -3.83 -11.36
CA LEU A 20 0.71 -3.09 -12.16
C LEU A 20 -0.54 -2.77 -11.34
N ILE A 21 -1.03 -3.73 -10.53
CA ILE A 21 -2.15 -3.50 -9.60
C ILE A 21 -1.78 -2.41 -8.59
N PHE A 22 -0.60 -2.50 -7.95
CA PHE A 22 -0.17 -1.44 -7.02
C PHE A 22 -0.04 -0.08 -7.69
N CYS A 23 0.46 -0.03 -8.93
CA CYS A 23 0.57 1.20 -9.69
C CYS A 23 -0.80 1.81 -9.98
N PHE A 24 -1.79 0.98 -10.33
CA PHE A 24 -3.17 1.44 -10.55
C PHE A 24 -3.78 2.02 -9.27
N VAL A 25 -3.64 1.35 -8.13
CA VAL A 25 -4.14 1.85 -6.84
C VAL A 25 -3.41 3.14 -6.43
N GLU A 26 -2.11 3.26 -6.71
CA GLU A 26 -1.38 4.52 -6.50
C GLU A 26 -1.92 5.68 -7.34
N ILE A 27 -2.25 5.44 -8.61
CA ILE A 27 -2.85 6.47 -9.48
C ILE A 27 -4.20 6.91 -8.92
N ILE A 28 -5.05 5.97 -8.50
CA ILE A 28 -6.32 6.30 -7.85
C ILE A 28 -6.08 7.14 -6.59
N THR A 29 -5.14 6.70 -5.74
CA THR A 29 -4.84 7.42 -4.49
C THR A 29 -4.33 8.84 -4.78
N LEU A 30 -3.52 9.02 -5.82
CA LEU A 30 -3.04 10.33 -6.26
C LEU A 30 -4.20 11.22 -6.72
N VAL A 31 -5.15 10.67 -7.49
CA VAL A 31 -6.36 11.41 -7.90
C VAL A 31 -7.17 11.85 -6.68
N VAL A 32 -7.36 10.97 -5.69
CA VAL A 32 -8.05 11.31 -4.44
C VAL A 32 -7.28 12.39 -3.66
N ALA A 33 -5.95 12.29 -3.58
CA ALA A 33 -5.12 13.30 -2.93
C ALA A 33 -5.23 14.68 -3.59
N ILE A 34 -5.21 14.73 -4.93
CA ILE A 34 -5.42 15.98 -5.70
C ILE A 34 -6.84 16.53 -5.46
N ALA A 35 -7.85 15.66 -5.43
CA ALA A 35 -9.22 16.07 -5.12
C ALA A 35 -9.33 16.65 -3.71
N HIS A 36 -8.69 16.02 -2.72
CA HIS A 36 -8.63 16.51 -1.35
C HIS A 36 -7.94 17.87 -1.24
N ALA A 37 -6.81 18.04 -1.93
CA ALA A 37 -6.06 19.30 -1.94
C ALA A 37 -6.86 20.46 -2.54
N ARG A 38 -7.71 20.20 -3.53
CA ARG A 38 -8.58 21.22 -4.16
C ARG A 38 -9.85 21.50 -3.36
N ARG A 39 -10.45 20.45 -2.80
CA ARG A 39 -11.69 20.54 -2.01
C ARG A 39 -11.55 19.70 -0.74
N PRO A 40 -10.97 20.30 0.32
CA PRO A 40 -10.81 19.62 1.60
C PRO A 40 -12.18 19.19 2.13
N SER A 41 -12.36 17.89 2.35
CA SER A 41 -13.56 17.34 3.00
C SER A 41 -13.22 16.07 3.76
N LEU A 42 -13.95 15.83 4.86
CA LEU A 42 -13.78 14.65 5.70
C LEU A 42 -14.01 13.35 4.92
N GLY A 43 -15.05 13.30 4.07
CA GLY A 43 -15.34 12.12 3.25
C GLY A 43 -14.19 11.74 2.31
N ILE A 44 -13.59 12.73 1.63
CA ILE A 44 -12.44 12.48 0.73
C ILE A 44 -11.21 12.03 1.54
N LEU A 45 -10.99 12.60 2.73
CA LEU A 45 -9.92 12.17 3.62
C LEU A 45 -10.07 10.71 4.05
N LEU A 46 -11.27 10.28 4.45
CA LEU A 46 -11.54 8.90 4.84
C LEU A 46 -11.32 7.92 3.68
N VAL A 47 -11.70 8.31 2.45
CA VAL A 47 -11.40 7.52 1.25
C VAL A 47 -9.88 7.42 1.02
N TYR A 48 -9.14 8.53 1.18
CA TYR A 48 -7.69 8.54 1.06
C TYR A 48 -7.02 7.61 2.08
N ILE A 49 -7.41 7.70 3.36
CA ILE A 49 -6.91 6.84 4.45
C ILE A 49 -7.21 5.37 4.14
N SER A 50 -8.44 5.07 3.72
CA SER A 50 -8.84 3.70 3.38
C SER A 50 -8.00 3.13 2.24
N LEU A 51 -7.70 3.93 1.21
CA LEU A 51 -6.84 3.52 0.10
C LEU A 51 -5.39 3.29 0.55
N GLU A 52 -4.83 4.12 1.43
CA GLU A 52 -3.50 3.89 2.02
C GLU A 52 -3.44 2.58 2.81
N ILE A 53 -4.43 2.31 3.65
CA ILE A 53 -4.51 1.08 4.45
C ILE A 53 -4.61 -0.15 3.53
N VAL A 54 -5.49 -0.13 2.52
CA VAL A 54 -5.66 -1.24 1.58
C VAL A 54 -4.36 -1.52 0.81
N LYS A 55 -3.62 -0.48 0.39
CA LYS A 55 -2.31 -0.64 -0.26
C LYS A 55 -1.30 -1.31 0.67
N ALA A 56 -1.22 -0.85 1.92
CA ALA A 56 -0.30 -1.41 2.91
C ALA A 56 -0.62 -2.88 3.20
N LEU A 57 -1.90 -3.20 3.43
CA LEU A 57 -2.36 -4.58 3.64
C LEU A 57 -2.04 -5.46 2.44
N GLY A 58 -2.34 -5.02 1.22
CA GLY A 58 -2.02 -5.76 0.00
C GLY A 58 -0.52 -6.04 -0.14
N ALA A 59 0.34 -5.06 0.18
CA ALA A 59 1.79 -5.22 0.14
C ALA A 59 2.30 -6.22 1.19
N ILE A 60 1.77 -6.15 2.41
CA ILE A 60 2.11 -7.09 3.50
C ILE A 60 1.63 -8.51 3.16
N SER A 61 0.39 -8.67 2.68
CA SER A 61 -0.13 -9.97 2.26
C SER A 61 0.70 -10.59 1.15
N LEU A 62 1.10 -9.79 0.15
CA LEU A 62 1.97 -10.28 -0.92
C LEU A 62 3.36 -10.65 -0.39
N ALA A 63 3.95 -9.84 0.48
CA ALA A 63 5.23 -10.13 1.10
C ALA A 63 5.19 -11.45 1.89
N LEU A 64 4.13 -11.67 2.68
CA LEU A 64 3.91 -12.92 3.41
C LEU A 64 3.74 -14.12 2.48
N VAL A 65 2.94 -14.00 1.41
CA VAL A 65 2.77 -15.08 0.43
C VAL A 65 4.11 -15.44 -0.23
N THR A 66 4.93 -14.45 -0.57
CA THR A 66 6.25 -14.72 -1.18
C THR A 66 7.22 -15.46 -0.28
N VAL A 67 7.08 -15.36 1.05
CA VAL A 67 7.96 -16.03 2.00
C VAL A 67 7.37 -17.36 2.48
N LEU A 68 6.09 -17.38 2.86
CA LEU A 68 5.45 -18.52 3.51
C LEU A 68 5.02 -19.63 2.53
N TYR A 69 4.58 -19.27 1.32
CA TYR A 69 3.92 -20.24 0.46
C TYR A 69 4.89 -21.20 -0.25
N ASP A 70 6.11 -20.74 -0.53
CA ASP A 70 7.15 -21.55 -1.18
C ASP A 70 8.17 -22.14 -0.20
N HIS A 71 7.98 -21.94 1.11
CA HIS A 71 8.67 -22.66 2.20
C HIS A 71 10.20 -22.76 2.02
N ASP A 72 10.84 -21.67 1.60
CA ASP A 72 12.29 -21.57 1.35
C ASP A 72 12.85 -22.55 0.30
N LYS A 73 12.01 -23.07 -0.60
CA LYS A 73 12.46 -23.94 -1.69
C LYS A 73 13.16 -23.14 -2.79
N ASP A 74 14.30 -23.65 -3.26
CA ASP A 74 14.99 -23.14 -4.44
C ASP A 74 14.14 -23.35 -5.70
N CYS A 75 13.45 -22.29 -6.13
CA CYS A 75 12.62 -22.29 -7.33
C CYS A 75 13.41 -22.50 -8.63
N ALA A 76 14.74 -22.38 -8.58
CA ALA A 76 15.63 -22.72 -9.68
C ALA A 76 15.72 -24.24 -9.94
N VAL A 77 15.38 -25.07 -8.94
CA VAL A 77 15.48 -26.54 -8.99
C VAL A 77 14.09 -27.19 -8.99
N VAL A 78 13.10 -26.57 -8.33
CA VAL A 78 11.71 -27.08 -8.24
C VAL A 78 10.75 -25.97 -8.64
N LYS A 79 9.89 -26.22 -9.64
CA LYS A 79 8.91 -25.23 -10.13
C LYS A 79 8.05 -24.70 -8.98
N CYS A 80 8.10 -23.40 -8.72
CA CYS A 80 7.38 -22.79 -7.62
C CYS A 80 5.91 -22.55 -7.97
N ARG A 81 5.06 -22.49 -6.95
CA ARG A 81 3.60 -22.44 -7.15
C ARG A 81 3.06 -21.01 -7.23
N THR A 82 3.87 -20.02 -6.81
CA THR A 82 3.46 -18.61 -6.74
C THR A 82 4.18 -17.73 -7.75
N LEU A 83 5.45 -17.40 -7.50
CA LEU A 83 6.30 -16.59 -8.37
C LEU A 83 7.64 -17.31 -8.54
N ASP A 84 8.03 -17.57 -9.78
CA ASP A 84 9.35 -18.09 -10.13
C ASP A 84 10.41 -16.99 -9.91
N LEU A 85 10.79 -16.79 -8.66
CA LEU A 85 11.81 -15.84 -8.20
C LEU A 85 13.01 -16.60 -7.64
N SER A 86 14.22 -16.13 -7.91
CA SER A 86 15.40 -16.64 -7.20
C SER A 86 15.36 -16.25 -5.70
N PRO A 87 16.09 -16.96 -4.81
CA PRO A 87 16.11 -16.65 -3.38
C PRO A 87 16.54 -15.21 -3.08
N VAL A 88 17.52 -14.69 -3.83
CA VAL A 88 18.03 -13.32 -3.68
C VAL A 88 16.98 -12.29 -4.13
N GLU A 89 16.31 -12.52 -5.26
CA GLU A 89 15.25 -11.64 -5.75
C GLU A 89 14.04 -11.62 -4.81
N ARG A 90 13.67 -12.79 -4.26
CA ARG A 90 12.60 -12.93 -3.28
C ARG A 90 12.89 -12.11 -2.01
N PHE A 91 14.11 -12.20 -1.48
CA PHE A 91 14.51 -11.41 -0.31
C PHE A 91 14.43 -9.90 -0.58
N ARG A 92 14.93 -9.45 -1.75
CA ARG A 92 14.86 -8.04 -2.14
C ARG A 92 13.41 -7.58 -2.35
N PHE A 93 12.59 -8.41 -2.98
CA PHE A 93 11.18 -8.12 -3.22
C PHE A 93 10.38 -8.03 -1.92
N PHE A 94 10.63 -8.94 -0.98
CA PHE A 94 10.06 -8.89 0.37
C PHE A 94 10.37 -7.56 1.07
N TRP A 95 11.65 -7.19 1.17
CA TRP A 95 12.05 -5.95 1.82
C TRP A 95 11.49 -4.72 1.14
N PHE A 96 11.44 -4.73 -0.20
CA PHE A 96 10.81 -3.66 -0.96
C PHE A 96 9.33 -3.48 -0.57
N LEU A 97 8.56 -4.57 -0.52
CA LEU A 97 7.14 -4.53 -0.16
C LEU A 97 6.93 -4.07 1.28
N ILE A 98 7.73 -4.55 2.23
CA ILE A 98 7.66 -4.14 3.63
C ILE A 98 8.01 -2.66 3.82
N SER A 99 9.11 -2.18 3.22
CA SER A 99 9.48 -0.76 3.29
C SER A 99 8.41 0.14 2.67
N LYS A 100 7.82 -0.28 1.54
CA LYS A 100 6.70 0.43 0.91
C LYS A 100 5.47 0.48 1.82
N ALA A 101 5.09 -0.64 2.43
CA ALA A 101 3.95 -0.71 3.35
C ALA A 101 4.19 0.19 4.58
N ALA A 102 5.39 0.15 5.16
CA ALA A 102 5.77 0.98 6.30
C ALA A 102 5.68 2.48 5.96
N PHE A 103 6.23 2.88 4.80
CA PHE A 103 6.19 4.28 4.37
C PHE A 103 4.76 4.77 4.08
N SER A 104 3.95 3.95 3.43
CA SER A 104 2.53 4.25 3.16
C SER A 104 1.74 4.41 4.46
N MET A 105 1.91 3.51 5.43
CA MET A 105 1.27 3.62 6.75
C MET A 105 1.75 4.86 7.52
N PHE A 106 3.05 5.17 7.45
CA PHE A 106 3.59 6.38 8.08
C PHE A 106 2.95 7.65 7.48
N LEU A 107 2.89 7.77 6.16
CA LEU A 107 2.22 8.91 5.50
C LEU A 107 0.73 8.97 5.86
N CYS A 108 0.06 7.83 5.98
CA CYS A 108 -1.32 7.77 6.43
C CYS A 108 -1.49 8.33 7.85
N LEU A 109 -0.61 7.95 8.78
CA LEU A 109 -0.61 8.47 10.16
C LEU A 109 -0.37 9.99 10.19
N VAL A 110 0.58 10.48 9.40
CA VAL A 110 0.86 11.93 9.27
C VAL A 110 -0.37 12.66 8.72
N ALA A 111 -1.03 12.12 7.69
CA ALA A 111 -2.23 12.72 7.11
C ALA A 111 -3.38 12.79 8.11
N MET A 112 -3.55 11.77 8.96
CA MET A 112 -4.55 11.79 10.03
C MET A 112 -4.20 12.81 11.12
N ALA A 113 -2.95 12.80 11.59
CA ALA A 113 -2.50 13.67 12.67
C ALA A 113 -2.56 15.17 12.33
N HIS A 114 -2.38 15.51 11.05
CA HIS A 114 -2.39 16.89 10.57
C HIS A 114 -3.67 17.28 9.83
N SER A 115 -4.72 16.47 9.85
CA SER A 115 -5.98 16.82 9.20
C SER A 115 -6.81 17.76 10.07
N PRO A 116 -7.11 18.99 9.60
CA PRO A 116 -8.04 19.87 10.30
C PRO A 116 -9.46 19.29 10.30
N GLN A 117 -9.88 18.62 9.22
CA GLN A 117 -11.24 18.09 9.13
C GLN A 117 -11.51 16.98 10.14
N LEU A 118 -10.49 16.16 10.42
CA LEU A 118 -10.59 15.10 11.43
C LEU A 118 -10.53 15.68 12.84
N HIS A 119 -9.74 16.73 13.05
CA HIS A 119 -9.68 17.45 14.31
C HIS A 119 -11.02 18.13 14.64
N ASP A 120 -11.59 18.87 13.69
CA ASP A 120 -12.86 19.58 13.84
C ASP A 120 -14.01 18.59 14.11
N TYR A 121 -14.07 17.47 13.38
CA TYR A 121 -15.04 16.40 13.61
C TYR A 121 -14.97 15.82 15.02
N ASN A 122 -13.77 15.53 15.52
CA ASN A 122 -13.59 15.02 16.88
C ASN A 122 -13.97 16.07 17.93
N SER A 123 -13.66 17.35 17.69
CA SER A 123 -13.99 18.43 18.62
C SER A 123 -15.49 18.73 18.70
N ASP A 124 -16.24 18.54 17.61
CA ASP A 124 -17.70 18.69 17.61
C ASP A 124 -18.37 17.58 18.43
N ASP A 125 -17.84 16.35 18.41
CA ASP A 125 -18.37 15.21 19.19
C ASP A 125 -18.16 15.43 20.71
N ASP A 126 -17.08 16.09 21.10
CA ASP A 126 -16.79 16.45 22.50
C ASP A 126 -17.70 17.58 23.06
N THR A 127 -18.46 18.28 22.20
CA THR A 127 -19.40 19.33 22.61
C THR A 127 -20.84 18.84 22.79
N ALA A 128 -21.13 17.58 22.44
CA ALA A 128 -22.39 16.96 22.79
C ALA A 128 -22.43 16.72 24.31
N PRO A 129 -23.34 17.35 25.08
CA PRO A 129 -23.43 17.07 26.51
C PRO A 129 -23.75 15.58 26.67
N LEU A 130 -22.87 14.84 27.35
CA LEU A 130 -23.15 13.49 27.81
C LEU A 130 -24.41 13.55 28.68
N SER A 131 -25.56 13.22 28.10
CA SER A 131 -26.81 13.07 28.83
C SER A 131 -26.72 11.78 29.65
N PHE A 132 -26.28 11.92 30.91
CA PHE A 132 -26.50 10.94 31.95
C PHE A 132 -27.82 11.22 32.68
#